data_AF-A0A7Y9WJ86-F1
#
_entry.id   AF-A0A7Y9WJ86-F1
#
_cell.length_a   1.000
_cell.length_b   1.000
_cell.length_c   1.000
_cell.angle_alpha   90.00
_cell.angle_beta   90.00
_cell.angle_gamma   90.00
#
_symmetry.space_group_name_H-M   'P 1'
#
loop_
_entity.id
_entity.type
_entity.pdbx_description
1 polymer ?
#
loop_
_entity_poly.entity_id
_entity_poly.type
_entity_poly.pdbx_seq_one_letter_code
_entity_poly.pdbx_strand_id
1 'polypeptide(L)'
;MMRDAAREAAFWRLLVRVRGLRVRRKLRALADARRHERHAADALAAQFTALERHAEQRQRVLMFCRREFCRRDARVGAQWHATLRAHDARLPTLQRQLSAARDTHAASRAEAAHALSAWQVERGRHDDAKERVRVASARLAAGDGESA
;
A
#
# COMPACT_ATOMS: atom_id res chain seq x y z
N MET A 1 19.10 -47.74 -5.87
CA MET A 1 19.04 -46.41 -6.52
C MET A 1 17.62 -45.96 -6.87
N MET A 2 16.79 -46.75 -7.58
CA MET A 2 15.44 -46.32 -8.02
C MET A 2 14.48 -45.88 -6.90
N ARG A 3 14.46 -46.58 -5.74
CA ARG A 3 13.63 -46.18 -4.59
C ARG A 3 13.97 -44.80 -4.04
N ASP A 4 15.20 -44.34 -4.22
CA ASP A 4 15.66 -43.04 -3.72
C ASP A 4 15.26 -41.91 -4.66
N ALA A 5 15.42 -42.12 -5.98
CA ALA A 5 14.95 -41.17 -7.00
C ALA A 5 13.42 -40.99 -6.97
N ALA A 6 12.67 -42.07 -6.69
CA ALA A 6 11.21 -42.02 -6.60
C ALA A 6 10.74 -41.21 -5.38
N ARG A 7 11.44 -41.37 -4.25
CA ARG A 7 11.22 -40.59 -3.02
C ARG A 7 11.59 -39.12 -3.23
N GLU A 8 12.71 -38.84 -3.90
CA GLU A 8 13.12 -37.47 -4.24
C GLU A 8 12.07 -36.78 -5.12
N ALA A 9 11.60 -37.43 -6.18
CA ALA A 9 10.55 -36.87 -7.05
C ALA A 9 9.23 -36.64 -6.30
N ALA A 10 8.82 -37.58 -5.42
CA ALA A 10 7.63 -37.42 -4.59
C ALA A 10 7.76 -36.24 -3.61
N PHE A 11 8.93 -36.07 -2.99
CA PHE A 11 9.24 -34.95 -2.11
C PHE A 11 9.12 -33.61 -2.85
N TRP A 12 9.75 -33.46 -4.02
CA TRP A 12 9.67 -32.23 -4.79
C TRP A 12 8.23 -31.93 -5.27
N ARG A 13 7.45 -32.96 -5.63
CA ARG A 13 6.02 -32.78 -5.97
C ARG A 13 5.21 -32.24 -4.79
N LEU A 14 5.47 -32.75 -3.58
CA LEU A 14 4.85 -32.23 -2.37
C LEU A 14 5.25 -30.77 -2.12
N LEU A 15 6.54 -30.45 -2.25
CA LEU A 15 7.03 -29.07 -2.11
C LEU A 15 6.38 -28.12 -3.12
N VAL A 16 6.23 -28.52 -4.39
CA VAL A 16 5.52 -27.73 -5.39
C VAL A 16 4.09 -27.45 -4.94
N ARG A 17 3.37 -28.46 -4.44
CA ARG A 17 1.99 -28.30 -3.97
C ARG A 17 1.90 -27.34 -2.78
N VAL A 18 2.78 -27.49 -1.78
CA VAL A 18 2.81 -26.61 -0.59
C VAL A 18 3.22 -25.19 -0.97
N ARG A 19 4.28 -25.01 -1.77
CA ARG A 19 4.74 -23.69 -2.22
C ARG A 19 3.68 -23.02 -3.09
N GLY A 20 2.97 -23.75 -3.95
CA GLY A 20 1.85 -23.22 -4.73
C GLY A 20 0.70 -22.67 -3.87
N LEU A 21 0.43 -23.25 -2.70
CA LEU A 21 -0.50 -22.69 -1.72
C LEU A 21 0.06 -21.41 -1.08
N ARG A 22 1.34 -21.39 -0.72
CA ARG A 22 2.01 -20.21 -0.14
C ARG A 22 2.06 -19.05 -1.12
N VAL A 23 2.37 -19.28 -2.39
CA VAL A 23 2.35 -18.27 -3.46
C VAL A 23 0.96 -17.64 -3.55
N ARG A 24 -0.11 -18.45 -3.59
CA ARG A 24 -1.50 -17.94 -3.63
C ARG A 24 -1.86 -17.12 -2.39
N ARG A 25 -1.46 -17.56 -1.20
CA ARG A 25 -1.67 -16.80 0.05
C ARG A 25 -0.92 -15.46 0.03
N LYS A 26 0.34 -15.46 -0.38
CA LYS A 26 1.14 -14.23 -0.48
C LYS A 26 0.63 -13.28 -1.57
N LEU A 27 0.10 -13.81 -2.67
CA LEU A 27 -0.52 -13.00 -3.71
C LEU A 27 -1.78 -12.29 -3.18
N ARG A 28 -2.60 -12.97 -2.37
CA ARG A 28 -3.73 -12.34 -1.69
C ARG A 28 -3.28 -11.25 -0.73
N ALA A 29 -2.29 -11.53 0.12
CA ALA A 29 -1.72 -10.53 1.02
C ALA A 29 -1.16 -9.30 0.27
N LEU A 30 -0.51 -9.50 -0.88
CA LEU A 30 -0.08 -8.40 -1.75
C LEU A 30 -1.27 -7.60 -2.29
N ALA A 31 -2.34 -8.27 -2.74
CA ALA A 31 -3.53 -7.60 -3.23
C ALA A 31 -4.23 -6.80 -2.12
N ASP A 32 -4.27 -7.33 -0.89
CA ASP A 32 -4.79 -6.66 0.31
C ASP A 32 -3.94 -5.41 0.62
N ALA A 33 -2.62 -5.56 0.71
CA ALA A 33 -1.70 -4.44 0.96
C ALA A 33 -1.81 -3.34 -0.10
N ARG A 34 -1.96 -3.69 -1.38
CA ARG A 34 -2.19 -2.71 -2.46
C ARG A 34 -3.55 -2.02 -2.36
N ARG A 35 -4.59 -2.68 -1.84
CA ARG A 35 -5.86 -2.00 -1.54
C ARG A 35 -5.68 -1.01 -0.40
N HIS A 36 -5.00 -1.40 0.68
CA HIS A 36 -4.72 -0.48 1.80
C HIS A 36 -3.89 0.73 1.35
N GLU A 37 -2.86 0.53 0.52
CA GLU A 37 -2.06 1.63 -0.04
C GLU A 37 -2.93 2.62 -0.83
N ARG A 38 -3.82 2.13 -1.70
CA ARG A 38 -4.74 2.99 -2.46
C ARG A 38 -5.68 3.76 -1.53
N HIS A 39 -6.29 3.10 -0.55
CA HIS A 39 -7.15 3.79 0.41
C HIS A 39 -6.40 4.86 1.22
N ALA A 40 -5.14 4.60 1.59
CA ALA A 40 -4.32 5.59 2.27
C ALA A 40 -3.93 6.76 1.34
N ALA A 41 -3.68 6.50 0.06
CA ALA A 41 -3.45 7.54 -0.95
C ALA A 41 -4.70 8.40 -1.17
N ASP A 42 -5.89 7.79 -1.26
CA ASP A 42 -7.17 8.50 -1.37
C ASP A 42 -7.42 9.38 -0.14
N ALA A 43 -7.15 8.86 1.06
CA ALA A 43 -7.26 9.62 2.30
C ALA A 43 -6.30 10.81 2.34
N LEU A 44 -5.05 10.62 1.88
CA LEU A 44 -4.07 11.70 1.77
C LEU A 44 -4.53 12.78 0.77
N ALA A 45 -5.04 12.37 -0.39
CA ALA A 45 -5.59 13.30 -1.38
C ALA A 45 -6.77 14.10 -0.81
N ALA A 46 -7.66 13.46 -0.06
CA ALA A 46 -8.76 14.14 0.62
C ALA A 46 -8.28 15.21 1.63
N GLN A 47 -7.17 14.97 2.33
CA GLN A 47 -6.58 15.97 3.23
C GLN A 47 -6.00 17.17 2.47
N PHE A 48 -5.37 16.95 1.31
CA PHE A 48 -4.93 18.05 0.45
C PHE A 48 -6.11 18.90 -0.01
N THR A 49 -7.17 18.26 -0.51
CA THR A 49 -8.40 18.98 -0.90
C THR A 49 -9.03 19.73 0.27
N ALA A 50 -8.99 19.20 1.49
CA ALA A 50 -9.49 19.90 2.68
C ALA A 50 -8.68 21.18 2.98
N LEU A 51 -7.36 21.13 2.82
CA LEU A 51 -6.48 22.29 2.97
C LEU A 51 -6.70 23.33 1.86
N GLU A 52 -6.88 22.90 0.62
CA GLU A 52 -7.21 23.80 -0.49
C GLU A 52 -8.53 24.53 -0.25
N ARG A 53 -9.58 23.79 0.16
CA ARG A 53 -10.88 24.39 0.53
C ARG A 53 -10.75 25.37 1.69
N HIS A 54 -9.93 25.08 2.69
CA HIS A 54 -9.65 26.01 3.79
C HIS A 54 -8.97 27.28 3.29
N ALA A 55 -7.97 27.16 2.42
CA ALA A 55 -7.28 28.31 1.83
C ALA A 55 -8.22 29.17 0.98
N GLU A 56 -9.05 28.56 0.13
CA GLU A 56 -10.06 29.27 -0.65
C GLU A 56 -11.09 29.99 0.23
N GLN A 57 -11.58 29.32 1.27
CA GLN A 57 -12.53 29.91 2.22
C GLN A 57 -11.92 31.11 2.94
N ARG A 58 -10.65 31.00 3.36
CA ARG A 58 -9.90 32.11 3.95
C ARG A 58 -9.78 33.29 2.98
N GLN A 59 -9.49 33.04 1.71
CA GLN A 59 -9.38 34.09 0.71
C GLN A 59 -10.73 34.80 0.47
N ARG A 60 -11.84 34.06 0.45
CA ARG A 60 -13.20 34.66 0.35
C ARG A 60 -13.50 35.57 1.55
N VAL A 61 -13.14 35.14 2.76
CA VAL A 61 -13.28 35.96 3.98
C VAL A 61 -12.47 37.26 3.84
N LEU A 62 -11.21 37.18 3.41
CA LEU A 62 -10.35 38.35 3.22
C LEU A 62 -10.88 39.30 2.13
N MET A 63 -11.39 38.77 1.02
CA MET A 63 -11.98 39.57 -0.06
C MET A 63 -13.22 40.33 0.41
N PHE A 64 -14.06 39.70 1.25
CA PHE A 64 -15.23 40.37 1.83
C PHE A 64 -14.81 41.50 2.78
N CYS A 65 -13.80 41.27 3.63
CA CYS A 65 -13.26 42.28 4.54
C CYS A 65 -12.64 43.48 3.82
N ARG A 66 -12.04 43.27 2.64
CA ARG A 66 -11.36 44.33 1.87
C ARG A 66 -12.33 45.35 1.26
N ARG A 67 -13.62 45.01 1.14
CA ARG A 67 -14.66 45.95 0.71
C ARG A 67 -14.85 47.03 1.78
N GLU A 68 -15.12 48.26 1.33
CA GLU A 68 -15.06 49.54 2.07
C GLU A 68 -15.80 49.58 3.42
N PHE A 69 -16.71 48.64 3.66
CA PHE A 69 -17.53 48.47 4.85
C PHE A 69 -16.71 48.24 6.14
N CYS A 70 -15.61 47.48 6.10
CA CYS A 70 -14.83 47.16 7.30
C CYS A 70 -13.85 48.27 7.74
N ARG A 71 -13.55 49.24 6.85
CA ARG A 71 -12.70 50.40 7.20
C ARG A 71 -13.49 51.53 7.87
N ARG A 72 -14.80 51.61 7.61
CA ARG A 72 -15.67 52.66 8.16
C ARG A 72 -16.18 52.35 9.58
N ASP A 73 -16.30 51.08 9.96
CA ASP A 73 -16.81 50.66 11.27
C ASP A 73 -15.81 49.75 12.01
N ALA A 74 -15.26 50.26 13.11
CA ALA A 74 -14.28 49.56 13.94
C ALA A 74 -14.84 48.31 14.64
N ARG A 75 -16.14 48.27 14.97
CA ARG A 75 -16.78 47.10 15.58
C ARG A 75 -16.93 45.96 14.58
N VAL A 76 -17.34 46.30 13.36
CA VAL A 76 -17.41 45.34 12.24
C VAL A 76 -16.02 44.80 11.92
N GLY A 77 -15.00 45.67 11.89
CA GLY A 77 -13.60 45.26 11.73
C GLY A 77 -13.12 44.29 12.81
N ALA A 78 -13.45 44.54 14.09
CA ALA A 78 -13.09 43.64 15.19
C ALA A 78 -13.76 42.26 15.08
N GLN A 79 -15.05 42.21 14.72
CA GLN A 79 -15.79 40.97 14.51
C GLN A 79 -15.20 40.15 13.34
N TRP A 80 -14.79 40.80 12.25
CA TRP A 80 -14.11 40.14 11.14
C TRP A 80 -12.76 39.54 11.51
N HIS A 81 -11.93 40.26 12.26
CA HIS A 81 -10.66 39.71 12.75
C HIS A 81 -10.89 38.52 13.68
N ALA A 82 -11.94 38.54 14.51
CA ALA A 82 -12.31 37.40 15.34
C ALA A 82 -12.70 36.17 14.49
N THR A 83 -13.50 36.37 13.44
CA THR A 83 -13.87 35.31 12.48
C THR A 83 -12.65 34.73 11.77
N LEU A 84 -11.73 35.59 11.29
CA LEU A 84 -10.50 35.15 10.64
C LEU A 84 -9.60 34.36 11.60
N ARG A 85 -9.45 34.82 12.85
CA ARG A 85 -8.69 34.08 13.88
C ARG A 85 -9.32 32.72 14.18
N ALA A 86 -10.64 32.65 14.30
CA ALA A 86 -11.35 31.39 14.51
C ALA A 86 -11.19 30.42 13.33
N HIS A 87 -11.14 30.94 12.11
CA HIS A 87 -10.87 30.16 10.90
C HIS A 87 -9.42 29.64 10.86
N ASP A 88 -8.45 30.52 11.14
CA ASP A 88 -7.03 30.19 11.13
C ASP A 88 -6.66 29.23 12.27
N ALA A 89 -7.40 29.24 13.39
CA ALA A 89 -7.26 28.26 14.48
C ALA A 89 -7.53 26.81 14.06
N ARG A 90 -8.20 26.58 12.91
CA ARG A 90 -8.43 25.23 12.35
C ARG A 90 -7.22 24.67 11.60
N LEU A 91 -6.34 25.55 11.10
CA LEU A 91 -5.21 25.16 10.25
C LEU A 91 -4.24 24.17 10.93
N PRO A 92 -3.84 24.34 12.20
CA PRO A 92 -2.95 23.37 12.85
C PRO A 92 -3.53 21.97 12.90
N THR A 93 -4.84 21.83 13.07
CA THR A 93 -5.51 20.53 13.08
C THR A 93 -5.50 19.89 11.70
N LEU A 94 -5.78 20.64 10.63
CA LEU A 94 -5.69 20.15 9.25
C LEU A 94 -4.26 19.74 8.89
N GLN A 95 -3.25 20.49 9.32
CA GLN A 95 -1.84 20.15 9.12
C GLN A 95 -1.44 18.85 9.85
N ARG A 96 -1.92 18.66 11.09
CA ARG A 96 -1.71 17.39 11.82
C ARG A 96 -2.38 16.22 11.11
N GLN A 97 -3.60 16.39 10.63
CA GLN A 97 -4.32 15.36 9.86
C GLN A 97 -3.59 15.02 8.56
N LEU A 98 -3.06 16.03 7.85
CA LEU A 98 -2.23 15.81 6.66
C LEU A 98 -0.96 15.02 7.00
N SER A 99 -0.26 15.38 8.08
CA SER A 99 0.94 14.65 8.53
C SER A 99 0.62 13.19 8.82
N ALA A 100 -0.43 12.93 9.60
CA ALA A 100 -0.85 11.56 9.92
C ALA A 100 -1.24 10.76 8.66
N ALA A 101 -1.93 11.39 7.71
CA ALA A 101 -2.28 10.76 6.44
C ALA A 101 -1.03 10.45 5.58
N ARG A 102 -0.02 11.33 5.59
CA ARG A 102 1.27 11.09 4.92
C ARG A 102 2.00 9.90 5.53
N ASP A 103 2.08 9.85 6.87
CA ASP A 103 2.75 8.77 7.58
C ASP A 103 2.05 7.43 7.34
N THR A 104 0.71 7.43 7.37
CA THR A 104 -0.10 6.25 7.05
C THR A 104 0.11 5.79 5.61
N HIS A 105 0.11 6.71 4.64
CA HIS A 105 0.39 6.38 3.26
C HIS A 105 1.80 5.82 3.07
N ALA A 106 2.81 6.41 3.72
CA ALA A 106 4.19 5.90 3.66
C ALA A 106 4.31 4.49 4.25
N ALA A 107 3.66 4.24 5.39
CA ALA A 107 3.63 2.92 6.01
C ALA A 107 2.95 1.88 5.11
N SER A 108 1.79 2.21 4.53
CA SER A 108 1.06 1.30 3.63
C SER A 108 1.84 0.98 2.34
N ARG A 109 2.58 1.96 1.79
CA ARG A 109 3.49 1.76 0.66
C ARG A 109 4.63 0.81 1.02
N ALA A 110 5.20 0.95 2.21
CA ALA A 110 6.25 0.05 2.69
C ALA A 110 5.71 -1.38 2.86
N GLU A 111 4.51 -1.54 3.44
CA GLU A 111 3.84 -2.83 3.57
C GLU A 111 3.60 -3.49 2.21
N ALA A 112 3.10 -2.74 1.23
CA ALA A 112 2.89 -3.24 -0.13
C ALA A 112 4.20 -3.67 -0.81
N ALA A 113 5.30 -2.94 -0.60
CA ALA A 113 6.62 -3.31 -1.09
C ALA A 113 7.15 -4.60 -0.43
N HIS A 114 6.98 -4.73 0.89
CA HIS A 114 7.34 -5.95 1.62
C HIS A 114 6.51 -7.14 1.16
N ALA A 115 5.20 -6.99 0.98
CA ALA A 115 4.32 -8.04 0.48
C ALA A 115 4.71 -8.48 -0.95
N LEU A 116 5.09 -7.53 -1.80
CA LEU A 116 5.56 -7.81 -3.16
C LEU A 116 6.84 -8.64 -3.15
N SER A 117 7.85 -8.19 -2.38
CA SER A 117 9.11 -8.91 -2.22
C SER A 117 8.89 -10.33 -1.68
N ALA A 118 8.06 -10.46 -0.64
CA ALA A 118 7.73 -11.75 -0.04
C ALA A 118 7.06 -12.69 -1.06
N TRP A 119 6.15 -12.19 -1.90
CA TRP A 119 5.53 -12.96 -2.96
C TRP A 119 6.53 -13.37 -4.05
N GLN A 120 7.40 -12.45 -4.49
CA GLN A 120 8.44 -12.75 -5.49
C GLN A 120 9.39 -13.85 -5.01
N VAL A 121 9.85 -13.78 -3.77
CA VAL A 121 10.71 -14.81 -3.17
C VAL A 121 10.02 -16.18 -3.17
N GLU A 122 8.76 -16.24 -2.74
CA GLU A 122 8.04 -17.52 -2.71
C GLU A 122 7.72 -18.05 -4.12
N ARG A 123 7.46 -17.15 -5.08
CA ARG A 123 7.30 -17.51 -6.48
C ARG A 123 8.58 -18.11 -7.05
N GLY A 124 9.73 -17.49 -6.82
CA GLY A 124 11.03 -18.03 -7.25
C GLY A 124 11.31 -19.41 -6.64
N ARG A 125 11.02 -19.59 -5.35
CA ARG A 125 11.09 -20.89 -4.68
C ARG A 125 10.14 -21.92 -5.30
N HIS A 126 8.92 -21.54 -5.64
CA HIS A 126 7.97 -22.45 -6.27
C HIS A 126 8.43 -22.88 -7.67
N ASP A 127 8.98 -21.96 -8.43
CA ASP A 127 9.49 -22.23 -9.78
C ASP A 127 10.75 -23.12 -9.73
N ASP A 128 11.67 -22.90 -8.79
CA ASP A 128 12.79 -23.82 -8.50
C ASP A 128 12.28 -25.23 -8.15
N ALA A 129 11.28 -25.35 -7.26
CA ALA A 129 10.74 -26.66 -6.91
C ALA A 129 10.12 -27.39 -8.11
N LYS A 130 9.48 -26.67 -9.05
CA LYS A 130 8.97 -27.25 -10.30
C LYS A 130 10.10 -27.77 -11.17
N GLU A 131 11.18 -27.01 -11.28
CA GLU A 131 12.34 -27.44 -12.05
C GLU A 131 12.98 -28.69 -11.45
N ARG A 132 13.10 -28.75 -10.12
CA ARG A 132 13.57 -29.93 -9.40
C ARG A 132 12.68 -31.15 -9.64
N VAL A 133 11.36 -30.99 -9.71
CA VAL A 133 10.44 -32.08 -10.10
C VAL A 133 10.73 -32.59 -11.50
N ARG A 134 10.97 -31.69 -12.47
CA ARG A 134 11.27 -32.07 -13.85
C ARG A 134 12.56 -32.87 -13.93
N VAL A 135 13.63 -32.36 -13.31
CA VAL A 135 14.94 -33.04 -13.27
C VAL A 135 14.84 -34.40 -12.59
N ALA A 136 14.20 -34.49 -11.42
CA ALA A 136 14.04 -35.76 -10.71
C ALA A 136 13.19 -36.77 -11.50
N SER A 137 12.15 -36.30 -12.21
CA SER A 137 11.32 -37.17 -13.05
C SER A 137 12.06 -37.66 -14.30
N ALA A 138 12.92 -36.83 -14.90
CA ALA A 138 13.77 -37.24 -16.03
C ALA A 138 14.80 -38.30 -15.61
N ARG A 139 15.42 -38.15 -14.43
CA ARG A 139 16.36 -39.14 -13.86
C ARG A 139 15.69 -40.48 -13.59
N LEU A 140 14.45 -40.47 -13.10
CA LEU A 140 13.66 -41.68 -12.93
C LEU A 140 13.43 -42.39 -14.26
N ALA A 141 12.98 -41.66 -15.27
CA ALA A 141 12.74 -42.23 -16.60
C ALA A 141 14.02 -42.80 -17.26
N ALA A 142 15.18 -42.16 -17.03
CA ALA A 142 16.46 -42.66 -17.53
C ALA A 142 16.94 -43.93 -16.80
N GLY A 143 16.75 -44.00 -15.47
CA GLY A 143 17.11 -45.19 -14.68
C GLY A 143 16.20 -46.40 -14.96
N ASP A 144 14.95 -46.16 -15.38
CA ASP A 144 14.02 -47.22 -15.81
C ASP A 144 14.43 -47.83 -17.19
N GLY A 145 15.17 -47.09 -18.01
CA GLY A 145 15.63 -47.52 -19.34
C GLY A 145 16.94 -48.32 -19.36
N GLU A 146 17.67 -48.37 -18.23
CA GLU A 146 18.97 -49.07 -18.12
C GLU A 146 18.82 -50.51 -17.59
N SER A 147 17.59 -50.93 -17.27
CA SER A 147 17.25 -52.27 -16.74
C SER A 147 16.38 -53.12 -17.68
N ALA A 148 16.25 -52.71 -18.96
CA ALA A 148 15.50 -53.42 -20.01
C ALA A 148 16.45 -53.81 -21.16
#